data_AF-A0A966V7F3-F1
#
_entry.id   AF-A0A966V7F3-F1
#
_cell.length_a   1.000
_cell.length_b   1.000
_cell.length_c   1.000
_cell.angle_alpha   90.00
_cell.angle_beta   90.00
_cell.angle_gamma   90.00
#
_symmetry.space_group_name_H-M   'P 1'
#
loop_
_entity.id
_entity.type
_entity.pdbx_description
1 polymer ?
#
loop_
_entity_poly.entity_id
_entity_poly.type
_entity_poly.pdbx_seq_one_letter_code
_entity_poly.pdbx_strand_id
1 'polypeptide(L)'
;MANIPTPRSFNAILGDMVDAFISRFGLKGLRRGSPVLSILEAAAQSDLRSTQDVFDLLNATSLDRATGLSLDRIAADENLTRITDSPASGVVTISDSSFTKKSTRIYQGLAAPIVGSNVINIVDASDFPNTGSIYIGRGTTNYEGPLAYSAKTNNGTHWTLTLSDVTKKIHNTGESIVLAQGGNRTISAGAIVQTPQGNSADAIQFSVLYSVTIPDGEISISNVNVVAQKPGVIGNVASNSINAFVSQPFNGAAVTNPLPFTNGQSTEDDNTFRERIRSVRQSRSLGTPLAIKTSIAGATAFDENKRITSTSVVVRQGEPTTVYIDDGTGYEERSLGVAIESLVDRANGGEQYFQLINTPVAKAFLRSTALAPFNLIASSQLCVLVGGVSYTHTFDESEFRNIENASAYEVVASINSNSNLEFMARTSNSGTQIEVFSKRDQNEDLQIGSVQGEDANDVFLFSSSKVETLKLYLNDKLLSKDGKAAILQSKPFSEWGVLSNGDTLIVDVDETGPVTYTFNDNDFANLSTGFITVGKNTVNAWVSVLNKKIPGITATSSAGVISLRSK
;
A
#
# COMPACT_ATOMS: atom_id res chain seq x y z
N MET A 1 -45.32 -25.23 -32.25
CA MET A 1 -44.82 -24.16 -31.36
C MET A 1 -45.58 -24.31 -30.05
N ALA A 2 -44.90 -24.58 -28.94
CA ALA A 2 -45.56 -24.56 -27.63
C ALA A 2 -46.03 -23.12 -27.40
N ASN A 3 -47.34 -22.91 -27.22
CA ASN A 3 -47.88 -21.60 -26.89
C ASN A 3 -47.27 -21.16 -25.57
N ILE A 4 -46.51 -20.07 -25.60
CA ILE A 4 -46.00 -19.43 -24.40
C ILE A 4 -47.24 -19.00 -23.58
N PRO A 5 -47.39 -19.42 -22.32
CA PRO A 5 -48.50 -19.00 -21.49
C PRO A 5 -48.53 -17.47 -21.39
N THR A 6 -49.62 -16.85 -21.81
CA THR A 6 -49.81 -15.40 -21.72
C THR A 6 -50.64 -15.05 -20.49
N PRO A 7 -50.29 -13.99 -19.74
CA PRO A 7 -51.10 -13.52 -18.63
C PRO A 7 -52.50 -13.12 -19.11
N ARG A 8 -53.55 -13.67 -18.49
CA ARG A 8 -54.94 -13.31 -18.78
C ARG A 8 -55.48 -12.43 -17.66
N SER A 9 -56.28 -11.41 -18.02
CA SER A 9 -56.98 -10.60 -17.03
C SER A 9 -58.18 -11.36 -16.46
N PHE A 10 -58.63 -10.99 -15.24
CA PHE A 10 -59.84 -11.54 -14.64
C PHE A 10 -61.03 -11.56 -15.61
N ASN A 11 -61.25 -10.46 -16.34
CA ASN A 11 -62.36 -10.33 -17.27
C ASN A 11 -62.25 -11.29 -18.47
N ALA A 12 -61.03 -11.57 -18.94
CA ALA A 12 -60.82 -12.55 -20.01
C ALA A 12 -61.09 -13.98 -19.52
N ILE A 13 -60.62 -14.32 -18.32
CA ILE A 13 -60.87 -15.63 -17.69
C ILE A 13 -62.37 -15.84 -17.48
N LEU A 14 -63.05 -14.86 -16.88
CA LEU A 14 -64.49 -14.91 -16.63
C LEU A 14 -65.28 -14.93 -17.95
N GLY A 15 -64.88 -14.16 -18.95
CA GLY A 15 -65.47 -14.15 -20.29
C GLY A 15 -65.45 -15.53 -20.92
N ASP A 16 -64.27 -16.18 -20.96
CA ASP A 16 -64.12 -17.54 -21.50
C ASP A 16 -64.98 -18.57 -20.73
N MET A 17 -65.04 -18.46 -19.40
CA MET A 17 -65.87 -19.35 -18.57
C MET A 17 -67.37 -19.15 -18.84
N VAL A 18 -67.81 -17.91 -19.00
CA VAL A 18 -69.20 -17.55 -19.32
C VAL A 18 -69.56 -18.01 -20.73
N ASP A 19 -68.69 -17.80 -21.72
CA ASP A 19 -68.92 -18.19 -23.10
C ASP A 19 -68.99 -19.72 -23.24
N ALA A 20 -68.09 -20.45 -22.57
CA ALA A 20 -68.13 -21.91 -22.52
C ALA A 20 -69.41 -22.43 -21.85
N PHE A 21 -69.86 -21.78 -20.78
CA PHE A 21 -71.11 -22.14 -20.09
C PHE A 21 -72.34 -21.88 -20.96
N ILE A 22 -72.43 -20.68 -21.55
CA ILE A 22 -73.55 -20.27 -22.42
C ILE A 22 -73.62 -21.18 -23.66
N SER A 23 -72.49 -21.44 -24.31
CA SER A 23 -72.40 -22.32 -25.48
C SER A 23 -72.87 -23.75 -25.17
N ARG A 24 -72.45 -24.31 -24.03
CA ARG A 24 -72.79 -25.67 -23.63
C ARG A 24 -74.27 -25.86 -23.27
N PHE A 25 -74.90 -24.85 -22.68
CA PHE A 25 -76.29 -24.91 -22.24
C PHE A 25 -77.29 -24.21 -23.17
N GLY A 26 -76.83 -23.61 -24.28
CA GLY A 26 -77.68 -22.93 -25.26
C GLY A 26 -78.41 -21.69 -24.71
N LEU A 27 -77.81 -21.00 -23.73
CA LEU A 27 -78.41 -19.84 -23.09
C LEU A 27 -78.18 -18.57 -23.92
N LYS A 28 -78.98 -17.51 -23.69
CA LYS A 28 -78.76 -16.20 -24.34
C LYS A 28 -77.84 -15.26 -23.55
N GLY A 29 -77.61 -15.55 -22.27
CA GLY A 29 -76.81 -14.72 -21.37
C GLY A 29 -77.02 -15.07 -19.90
N LEU A 30 -76.14 -14.54 -19.05
CA LEU A 30 -76.25 -14.64 -17.58
C LEU A 30 -76.56 -13.25 -17.00
N ARG A 31 -77.47 -13.19 -16.03
CA ARG A 31 -77.79 -11.93 -15.34
C ARG A 31 -76.69 -11.59 -14.33
N ARG A 32 -76.28 -10.32 -14.28
CA ARG A 32 -75.37 -9.80 -13.25
C ARG A 32 -75.94 -10.07 -11.85
N GLY A 33 -75.13 -10.67 -10.96
CA GLY A 33 -75.56 -11.06 -9.61
C GLY A 33 -76.36 -12.37 -9.53
N SER A 34 -76.45 -13.14 -10.62
CA SER A 34 -77.01 -14.50 -10.57
C SER A 34 -76.12 -15.43 -9.75
N PRO A 35 -76.67 -16.37 -8.95
CA PRO A 35 -75.88 -17.36 -8.21
C PRO A 35 -74.88 -18.11 -9.10
N VAL A 36 -75.26 -18.41 -10.35
CA VAL A 36 -74.40 -19.10 -11.32
C VAL A 36 -73.22 -18.21 -11.75
N LEU A 37 -73.47 -16.93 -12.02
CA LEU A 37 -72.41 -16.00 -12.38
C LEU A 37 -71.45 -15.78 -11.20
N SER A 38 -71.96 -15.69 -9.97
CA SER A 38 -71.13 -15.56 -8.78
C SER A 38 -70.24 -16.78 -8.53
N ILE A 39 -70.71 -17.99 -8.87
CA ILE A 39 -69.87 -19.20 -8.84
C ILE A 39 -68.76 -19.11 -9.90
N LEU A 40 -69.07 -18.65 -11.12
CA LEU A 40 -68.07 -18.47 -12.18
C LEU A 40 -67.06 -17.35 -11.83
N GLU A 41 -67.50 -16.27 -11.19
CA GLU A 41 -66.62 -15.19 -10.69
C GLU A 41 -65.64 -15.73 -9.63
N ALA A 42 -66.12 -16.56 -8.69
CA ALA A 42 -65.26 -17.20 -7.69
C ALA A 42 -64.26 -18.18 -8.33
N ALA A 43 -64.70 -18.98 -9.31
CA ALA A 43 -63.83 -19.88 -10.06
C ALA A 43 -62.78 -19.11 -10.87
N ALA A 44 -63.17 -18.03 -11.55
CA ALA A 44 -62.26 -17.16 -12.31
C ALA A 44 -61.25 -16.47 -11.38
N GLN A 45 -61.65 -16.07 -10.17
CA GLN A 45 -60.73 -15.53 -9.18
C GLN A 45 -59.72 -16.58 -8.68
N SER A 46 -60.16 -17.83 -8.49
CA SER A 46 -59.26 -18.93 -8.14
C SER A 46 -58.26 -19.24 -9.26
N ASP A 47 -58.72 -19.28 -10.52
CA ASP A 47 -57.87 -19.52 -11.69
C ASP A 47 -56.86 -18.39 -11.92
N LEU A 48 -57.29 -17.13 -11.71
CA LEU A 48 -56.40 -15.98 -11.75
C LEU A 48 -55.29 -16.08 -10.71
N ARG A 49 -55.62 -16.41 -9.45
CA ARG A 49 -54.63 -16.59 -8.38
C ARG A 49 -53.64 -17.70 -8.72
N SER A 50 -54.14 -18.86 -9.16
CA SER A 50 -53.27 -19.98 -9.56
C SER A 50 -52.35 -19.60 -10.72
N THR A 51 -52.84 -18.80 -11.67
CA THR A 51 -52.03 -18.32 -12.80
C THR A 51 -50.96 -17.33 -12.33
N GLN A 52 -51.31 -16.40 -11.43
CA GLN A 52 -50.37 -15.47 -10.81
C GLN A 52 -49.26 -16.23 -10.06
N ASP A 53 -49.62 -17.21 -9.23
CA ASP A 53 -48.66 -18.03 -8.47
C ASP A 53 -47.67 -18.76 -9.40
N VAL A 54 -48.13 -19.27 -10.55
CA VAL A 54 -47.26 -19.93 -11.53
C VAL A 54 -46.29 -18.95 -12.19
N PHE A 55 -46.75 -17.75 -12.56
CA PHE A 55 -45.87 -16.72 -13.12
C PHE A 55 -44.87 -16.21 -12.08
N ASP A 56 -45.28 -16.05 -10.83
CA ASP A 56 -44.39 -15.65 -9.74
C ASP A 56 -43.32 -16.72 -9.49
N LEU A 57 -43.67 -18.01 -9.53
CA LEU A 57 -42.70 -19.11 -9.48
C LEU A 57 -41.72 -19.08 -10.67
N LEU A 58 -42.21 -18.83 -11.88
CA LEU A 58 -41.38 -18.74 -13.08
C LEU A 58 -40.46 -17.51 -13.07
N ASN A 59 -40.88 -16.42 -12.43
CA ASN A 59 -40.05 -15.25 -12.22
C ASN A 59 -39.00 -15.50 -11.14
N ALA A 60 -39.38 -16.17 -10.05
CA ALA A 60 -38.50 -16.51 -8.93
C ALA A 60 -37.37 -17.48 -9.29
N THR A 61 -37.50 -18.25 -10.36
CA THR A 61 -36.46 -19.19 -10.85
C THR A 61 -35.48 -18.57 -11.85
N SER A 62 -35.83 -17.43 -12.45
CA SER A 62 -35.03 -16.77 -13.46
C SER A 62 -34.17 -15.68 -12.86
N LEU A 63 -32.84 -15.75 -13.00
CA LEU A 63 -31.91 -14.75 -12.46
C LEU A 63 -32.28 -13.32 -12.88
N ASP A 64 -32.70 -13.12 -14.14
CA ASP A 64 -33.03 -11.79 -14.67
C ASP A 64 -34.35 -11.20 -14.16
N ARG A 65 -35.24 -12.03 -13.59
CA ARG A 65 -36.58 -11.60 -13.12
C ARG A 65 -36.78 -11.72 -11.62
N ALA A 66 -36.00 -12.57 -10.95
CA ALA A 66 -36.05 -12.74 -9.51
C ALA A 66 -35.68 -11.43 -8.78
N THR A 67 -36.41 -11.14 -7.71
CA THR A 67 -36.23 -9.98 -6.83
C THR A 67 -36.34 -10.38 -5.36
N GLY A 68 -35.78 -9.56 -4.46
CA GLY A 68 -35.81 -9.80 -3.01
C GLY A 68 -35.42 -11.24 -2.63
N LEU A 69 -36.26 -11.88 -1.81
CA LEU A 69 -36.01 -13.23 -1.28
C LEU A 69 -35.83 -14.32 -2.35
N SER A 70 -36.45 -14.16 -3.53
CA SER A 70 -36.27 -15.14 -4.61
C SER A 70 -34.87 -15.07 -5.21
N LEU A 71 -34.33 -13.86 -5.38
CA LEU A 71 -32.97 -13.64 -5.84
C LEU A 71 -31.96 -14.14 -4.80
N ASP A 72 -32.27 -13.97 -3.51
CA ASP A 72 -31.43 -14.44 -2.40
C ASP A 72 -31.29 -15.96 -2.38
N ARG A 73 -32.38 -16.68 -2.72
CA ARG A 73 -32.34 -18.14 -2.85
C ARG A 73 -31.46 -18.59 -4.02
N ILE A 74 -31.57 -17.95 -5.18
CA ILE A 74 -30.70 -18.22 -6.33
C ILE A 74 -29.23 -17.97 -5.97
N ALA A 75 -28.96 -16.92 -5.21
CA ALA A 75 -27.61 -16.60 -4.76
C ALA A 75 -27.07 -17.61 -3.75
N ALA A 76 -27.92 -18.13 -2.86
CA ALA A 76 -27.56 -19.15 -1.90
C ALA A 76 -27.09 -20.45 -2.58
N ASP A 77 -27.67 -20.81 -3.73
CA ASP A 77 -27.19 -21.93 -4.56
C ASP A 77 -25.74 -21.73 -5.08
N GLU A 78 -25.29 -20.47 -5.16
CA GLU A 78 -23.92 -20.08 -5.53
C GLU A 78 -23.03 -19.80 -4.30
N ASN A 79 -23.51 -20.10 -3.08
CA ASN A 79 -22.88 -19.72 -1.81
C ASN A 79 -22.66 -18.20 -1.67
N LEU A 80 -23.55 -17.40 -2.24
CA LEU A 80 -23.51 -15.94 -2.15
C LEU A 80 -24.63 -15.45 -1.24
N THR A 81 -24.29 -14.53 -0.33
CA THR A 81 -25.25 -13.72 0.42
C THR A 81 -25.13 -12.28 0.00
N ARG A 82 -26.19 -11.48 0.18
CA ARG A 82 -26.11 -10.04 -0.03
C ARG A 82 -25.07 -9.40 0.86
N ILE A 83 -24.41 -8.38 0.32
CA ILE A 83 -23.60 -7.49 1.13
C ILE A 83 -24.58 -6.57 1.87
N THR A 84 -24.57 -6.67 3.20
CA THR A 84 -25.37 -5.79 4.07
C THR A 84 -24.67 -4.46 4.25
N ASP A 85 -25.39 -3.50 4.81
CA ASP A 85 -24.80 -2.25 5.24
C ASP A 85 -23.63 -2.49 6.22
N SER A 86 -22.53 -1.80 5.98
CA SER A 86 -21.35 -1.81 6.85
C SER A 86 -21.10 -0.41 7.40
N PRO A 87 -20.74 -0.26 8.68
CA PRO A 87 -20.33 1.02 9.20
C PRO A 87 -18.97 1.41 8.63
N ALA A 88 -18.81 2.70 8.32
CA ALA A 88 -17.51 3.23 7.99
C ALA A 88 -16.59 3.16 9.22
N SER A 89 -15.32 2.88 9.00
CA SER A 89 -14.31 2.80 10.06
C SER A 89 -12.99 3.35 9.57
N GLY A 90 -12.19 3.84 10.50
CA GLY A 90 -10.85 4.30 10.19
C GLY A 90 -10.12 4.75 11.43
N VAL A 91 -9.05 5.51 11.23
CA VAL A 91 -8.25 6.06 12.31
C VAL A 91 -8.42 7.57 12.41
N VAL A 92 -8.36 8.08 13.63
CA VAL A 92 -8.29 9.51 13.93
C VAL A 92 -7.03 9.83 14.74
N THR A 93 -6.61 11.07 14.67
CA THR A 93 -5.62 11.68 15.55
C THR A 93 -6.36 12.49 16.60
N ILE A 94 -6.08 12.22 17.87
CA ILE A 94 -6.61 13.01 18.99
C ILE A 94 -5.47 13.88 19.50
N SER A 95 -5.75 15.16 19.74
CA SER A 95 -4.77 16.11 20.26
C SER A 95 -5.27 16.87 21.48
N ASP A 96 -4.33 17.39 22.27
CA ASP A 96 -4.54 18.30 23.38
C ASP A 96 -4.05 19.68 22.97
N SER A 97 -4.98 20.62 22.86
CA SER A 97 -4.71 22.03 22.54
C SER A 97 -4.56 22.92 23.77
N SER A 98 -4.64 22.37 24.99
CA SER A 98 -4.51 23.14 26.23
C SER A 98 -3.08 23.62 26.52
N PHE A 99 -2.07 23.02 25.89
CA PHE A 99 -0.67 23.42 26.01
C PHE A 99 0.15 23.09 24.75
N THR A 100 1.32 23.70 24.63
CA THR A 100 2.33 23.33 23.63
C THR A 100 3.35 22.37 24.25
N LYS A 101 3.73 21.32 23.49
CA LYS A 101 4.72 20.34 23.93
C LYS A 101 6.06 21.04 24.17
N LYS A 102 6.63 20.83 25.35
CA LYS A 102 7.98 21.29 25.70
C LYS A 102 8.91 20.10 25.82
N SER A 103 9.81 19.95 24.86
CA SER A 103 10.77 18.85 24.82
C SER A 103 12.15 19.32 24.39
N THR A 104 13.16 18.57 24.83
CA THR A 104 14.57 18.80 24.57
C THR A 104 15.28 17.45 24.52
N ARG A 105 16.62 17.44 24.56
CA ARG A 105 17.42 16.22 24.62
C ARG A 105 18.58 16.38 25.59
N ILE A 106 19.10 15.26 26.07
CA ILE A 106 20.34 15.24 26.87
C ILE A 106 21.47 15.83 26.04
N TYR A 107 22.20 16.77 26.63
CA TYR A 107 23.32 17.44 25.98
C TYR A 107 24.45 16.44 25.67
N GLN A 108 24.95 16.45 24.44
CA GLN A 108 25.96 15.49 23.99
C GLN A 108 27.40 15.90 24.31
N GLY A 109 27.64 17.17 24.65
CA GLY A 109 28.98 17.68 24.93
C GLY A 109 29.50 17.39 26.35
N LEU A 110 28.72 16.69 27.18
CA LEU A 110 29.09 16.25 28.53
C LEU A 110 28.73 14.78 28.73
N ALA A 111 29.27 14.18 29.79
CA ALA A 111 28.96 12.80 30.15
C ALA A 111 27.46 12.61 30.40
N ALA A 112 26.91 11.49 29.94
CA ALA A 112 25.51 11.16 30.13
C ALA A 112 25.21 10.89 31.62
N PRO A 113 23.98 11.20 32.10
CA PRO A 113 23.57 10.88 33.46
C PRO A 113 23.59 9.37 33.72
N ILE A 114 24.29 8.97 34.78
CA ILE A 114 24.27 7.59 35.32
C ILE A 114 23.31 7.50 36.51
N VAL A 115 23.04 6.29 36.99
CA VAL A 115 22.27 6.07 38.23
C VAL A 115 22.86 6.88 39.38
N GLY A 116 22.02 7.62 40.10
CA GLY A 116 22.41 8.46 41.24
C GLY A 116 22.71 9.92 40.87
N SER A 117 22.54 10.32 39.61
CA SER A 117 22.79 11.71 39.18
C SER A 117 21.69 12.64 39.73
N ASN A 118 22.08 13.70 40.44
CA ASN A 118 21.16 14.75 40.91
C ASN A 118 21.06 15.94 39.94
N VAL A 119 21.83 15.92 38.86
CA VAL A 119 21.93 16.98 37.88
C VAL A 119 21.93 16.34 36.50
N ILE A 120 21.21 16.96 35.58
CA ILE A 120 21.19 16.58 34.17
C ILE A 120 21.47 17.80 33.30
N ASN A 121 22.22 17.57 32.23
CA ASN A 121 22.56 18.61 31.24
C ASN A 121 21.74 18.37 29.98
N ILE A 122 21.03 19.41 29.54
CA ILE A 122 20.09 19.36 28.41
C ILE A 122 20.44 20.45 27.40
N VAL A 123 20.08 20.23 26.14
CA VAL A 123 20.43 21.15 25.05
C VAL A 123 19.79 22.52 25.24
N ASP A 124 18.47 22.54 25.45
CA ASP A 124 17.72 23.77 25.68
C ASP A 124 16.60 23.57 26.72
N ALA A 125 16.44 24.55 27.61
CA ALA A 125 15.41 24.60 28.64
C ALA A 125 14.73 25.99 28.70
N SER A 126 14.86 26.82 27.66
CA SER A 126 14.37 28.19 27.65
C SER A 126 12.89 28.27 28.01
N ASP A 127 12.07 27.39 27.43
CA ASP A 127 10.61 27.34 27.65
C ASP A 127 10.17 26.56 28.91
N PHE A 128 11.09 25.87 29.59
CA PHE A 128 10.76 25.07 30.78
C PHE A 128 10.48 26.02 31.97
N PRO A 129 9.56 25.71 32.89
CA PRO A 129 9.42 26.47 34.13
C PRO A 129 10.67 26.32 35.03
N ASN A 130 10.86 27.22 36.00
CA ASN A 130 12.02 27.16 36.90
C ASN A 130 12.05 25.90 37.78
N THR A 131 10.87 25.36 38.10
CA THR A 131 10.65 24.08 38.78
C THR A 131 9.60 23.30 38.00
N GLY A 132 9.66 21.97 38.06
CA GLY A 132 8.72 21.13 37.33
C GLY A 132 9.05 19.65 37.44
N SER A 133 8.53 18.85 36.53
CA SER A 133 8.91 17.44 36.38
C SER A 133 9.13 17.09 34.92
N ILE A 134 9.98 16.12 34.67
CA ILE A 134 10.35 15.70 33.31
C ILE A 134 10.30 14.18 33.17
N TYR A 135 10.21 13.73 31.92
CA TYR A 135 10.38 12.35 31.50
C TYR A 135 11.59 12.26 30.58
N ILE A 136 12.42 11.25 30.78
CA ILE A 136 13.65 11.01 30.01
C ILE A 136 13.51 9.70 29.24
N GLY A 137 13.93 9.67 27.97
CA GLY A 137 14.02 8.45 27.17
C GLY A 137 12.67 7.80 26.88
N ARG A 138 11.60 8.57 26.68
CA ARG A 138 10.28 8.01 26.38
C ARG A 138 10.34 7.16 25.11
N GLY A 139 9.83 5.93 25.18
CA GLY A 139 9.90 4.95 24.09
C GLY A 139 11.18 4.10 24.08
N THR A 140 12.10 4.28 25.04
CA THR A 140 13.32 3.46 25.18
C THR A 140 13.26 2.60 26.45
N THR A 141 14.14 1.61 26.56
CA THR A 141 14.31 0.80 27.79
C THR A 141 14.73 1.65 29.00
N ASN A 142 15.35 2.79 28.73
CA ASN A 142 15.86 3.73 29.73
C ASN A 142 14.78 4.74 30.18
N TYR A 143 13.53 4.57 29.77
CA TYR A 143 12.44 5.47 30.15
C TYR A 143 12.36 5.67 31.67
N GLU A 144 12.43 6.93 32.11
CA GLU A 144 12.35 7.33 33.51
C GLU A 144 11.51 8.62 33.68
N GLY A 145 10.67 8.66 34.71
CA GLY A 145 9.89 9.83 35.09
C GLY A 145 8.53 9.49 35.73
N PRO A 146 7.78 10.49 36.21
CA PRO A 146 8.16 11.90 36.26
C PRO A 146 9.27 12.16 37.30
N LEU A 147 10.34 12.82 36.89
CA LEU A 147 11.44 13.25 37.77
C LEU A 147 11.30 14.75 38.04
N ALA A 148 11.11 15.11 39.32
CA ALA A 148 11.01 16.50 39.71
C ALA A 148 12.37 17.21 39.64
N TYR A 149 12.37 18.47 39.23
CA TYR A 149 13.55 19.35 39.27
C TYR A 149 13.22 20.64 40.01
N SER A 150 14.20 21.12 40.77
CA SER A 150 14.11 22.25 41.70
C SER A 150 14.73 23.54 41.16
N ALA A 151 15.54 23.46 40.11
CA ALA A 151 16.10 24.63 39.44
C ALA A 151 16.48 24.31 37.99
N LYS A 152 16.49 25.35 37.14
CA LYS A 152 17.15 25.35 35.84
C LYS A 152 18.18 26.48 35.76
N THR A 153 19.33 26.23 35.14
CA THR A 153 20.40 27.23 34.96
C THR A 153 20.89 27.21 33.52
N ASN A 154 21.02 28.38 32.91
CA ASN A 154 21.58 28.53 31.56
C ASN A 154 23.11 28.68 31.65
N ASN A 155 23.86 27.78 31.03
CA ASN A 155 25.32 27.80 30.99
C ASN A 155 25.86 28.27 29.62
N GLY A 156 25.02 28.90 28.80
CA GLY A 156 25.34 29.40 27.46
C GLY A 156 25.18 28.34 26.37
N THR A 157 25.98 27.26 26.42
CA THR A 157 25.96 26.19 25.39
C THR A 157 24.95 25.08 25.67
N HIS A 158 24.50 24.98 26.92
CA HIS A 158 23.56 23.98 27.41
C HIS A 158 22.87 24.52 28.67
N TRP A 159 21.83 23.83 29.11
CA TRP A 159 21.14 24.10 30.36
C TRP A 159 21.36 22.96 31.35
N THR A 160 21.37 23.29 32.63
CA THR A 160 21.46 22.32 33.72
C THR A 160 20.15 22.32 34.50
N LEU A 161 19.56 21.13 34.69
CA LEU A 161 18.44 20.93 35.61
C LEU A 161 18.95 20.25 36.89
N THR A 162 18.63 20.83 38.04
CA THR A 162 18.91 20.24 39.36
C THR A 162 17.71 19.40 39.76
N LEU A 163 17.85 18.09 39.78
CA LEU A 163 16.80 17.16 40.15
C LEU A 163 16.56 17.16 41.66
N SER A 164 15.29 17.03 42.05
CA SER A 164 14.88 16.87 43.45
C SER A 164 15.12 15.45 43.96
N ASP A 165 15.09 14.47 43.05
CA ASP A 165 15.44 13.06 43.29
C ASP A 165 16.48 12.62 42.26
N VAL A 166 17.34 11.67 42.63
CA VAL A 166 18.37 11.16 41.73
C VAL A 166 17.80 10.24 40.64
N THR A 167 18.45 10.20 39.48
CA THR A 167 18.15 9.23 38.43
C THR A 167 18.33 7.80 38.93
N LYS A 168 17.42 6.90 38.57
CA LYS A 168 17.46 5.47 38.91
C LYS A 168 17.97 4.60 37.77
N LYS A 169 18.00 5.14 36.55
CA LYS A 169 18.50 4.47 35.35
C LYS A 169 19.73 5.18 34.78
N ILE A 170 20.45 4.44 33.93
CA ILE A 170 21.50 5.01 33.09
C ILE A 170 20.82 5.57 31.85
N HIS A 171 21.19 6.79 31.48
CA HIS A 171 20.73 7.45 30.27
C HIS A 171 21.88 7.63 29.30
N ASN A 172 21.59 7.70 28.00
CA ASN A 172 22.56 8.01 26.96
C ASN A 172 22.54 9.50 26.61
N THR A 173 23.63 10.01 26.04
CA THR A 173 23.63 11.35 25.44
C THR A 173 22.63 11.40 24.28
N GLY A 174 21.97 12.55 24.10
CA GLY A 174 20.98 12.73 23.03
C GLY A 174 19.61 12.09 23.27
N GLU A 175 19.37 11.39 24.39
CA GLU A 175 18.03 10.89 24.73
C GLU A 175 17.01 12.02 24.86
N SER A 176 15.77 11.74 24.47
CA SER A 176 14.66 12.70 24.52
C SER A 176 14.27 13.05 25.95
N ILE A 177 13.93 14.30 26.19
CA ILE A 177 13.38 14.79 27.45
C ILE A 177 12.09 15.54 27.15
N VAL A 178 11.02 15.23 27.88
CA VAL A 178 9.71 15.88 27.75
C VAL A 178 9.27 16.41 29.10
N LEU A 179 8.83 17.66 29.16
CA LEU A 179 8.27 18.26 30.37
C LEU A 179 6.92 17.62 30.72
N ALA A 180 6.69 17.31 31.99
CA ALA A 180 5.39 16.90 32.51
C ALA A 180 4.41 18.09 32.49
N GLN A 181 3.24 17.92 31.87
CA GLN A 181 2.25 18.98 31.65
C GLN A 181 0.83 18.46 31.96
N GLY A 182 0.53 18.38 33.27
CA GLY A 182 -0.83 18.15 33.76
C GLY A 182 -1.28 16.69 33.77
N GLY A 183 -0.39 15.72 33.54
CA GLY A 183 -0.69 14.29 33.66
C GLY A 183 -1.21 13.65 32.38
N ASN A 184 -1.41 12.33 32.43
CA ASN A 184 -1.91 11.54 31.30
C ASN A 184 -3.34 11.99 30.91
N ARG A 185 -3.64 12.05 29.60
CA ARG A 185 -4.99 12.29 29.09
C ARG A 185 -5.58 10.99 28.58
N THR A 186 -6.60 10.50 29.27
CA THR A 186 -7.26 9.24 28.91
C THR A 186 -8.51 9.53 28.10
N ILE A 187 -8.68 8.81 27.00
CA ILE A 187 -9.90 8.75 26.20
C ILE A 187 -10.47 7.34 26.39
N SER A 188 -11.68 7.24 26.93
CA SER A 188 -12.32 5.95 27.15
C SER A 188 -12.80 5.33 25.84
N ALA A 189 -12.82 3.99 25.79
CA ALA A 189 -13.59 3.30 24.75
C ALA A 189 -15.05 3.77 24.82
N GLY A 190 -15.70 3.91 23.67
CA GLY A 190 -17.05 4.44 23.57
C GLY A 190 -17.13 5.96 23.44
N ALA A 191 -16.03 6.72 23.64
CA ALA A 191 -16.03 8.17 23.42
C ALA A 191 -16.47 8.49 21.98
N ILE A 192 -17.29 9.54 21.82
CA ILE A 192 -17.92 9.86 20.54
C ILE A 192 -17.27 11.09 19.92
N VAL A 193 -16.77 10.91 18.70
CA VAL A 193 -16.26 11.97 17.81
C VAL A 193 -17.23 12.17 16.65
N GLN A 194 -17.29 13.37 16.10
CA GLN A 194 -18.29 13.73 15.10
C GLN A 194 -17.80 14.76 14.09
N THR A 195 -18.51 14.83 12.97
CA THR A 195 -18.42 15.94 12.02
C THR A 195 -19.10 17.19 12.57
N PRO A 196 -18.84 18.40 12.03
CA PRO A 196 -19.62 19.58 12.35
C PRO A 196 -21.12 19.33 12.18
N GLN A 197 -21.92 19.80 13.14
CA GLN A 197 -23.36 19.85 12.98
C GLN A 197 -23.71 21.06 12.12
N GLY A 198 -24.31 20.83 10.95
CA GLY A 198 -24.89 21.90 10.14
C GLY A 198 -26.30 22.25 10.62
N ASN A 199 -26.79 23.46 10.34
CA ASN A 199 -28.14 23.91 10.70
C ASN A 199 -29.29 23.06 10.07
N SER A 200 -28.99 22.16 9.14
CA SER A 200 -30.00 21.31 8.47
C SER A 200 -29.57 19.85 8.28
N ALA A 201 -28.46 19.42 8.89
CA ALA A 201 -27.99 18.03 8.81
C ALA A 201 -27.49 17.54 10.17
N ASP A 202 -27.93 16.35 10.57
CA ASP A 202 -27.43 15.68 11.78
C ASP A 202 -25.93 15.43 11.64
N ALA A 203 -25.19 15.63 12.73
CA ALA A 203 -23.78 15.27 12.78
C ALA A 203 -23.60 13.76 12.65
N ILE A 204 -22.61 13.33 11.89
CA ILE A 204 -22.26 11.91 11.75
C ILE A 204 -21.36 11.55 12.93
N GLN A 205 -21.75 10.54 13.70
CA GLN A 205 -21.10 10.14 14.95
C GLN A 205 -20.30 8.85 14.80
N PHE A 206 -19.11 8.83 15.41
CA PHE A 206 -18.18 7.71 15.42
C PHE A 206 -17.76 7.41 16.86
N SER A 207 -17.66 6.13 17.21
CA SER A 207 -17.26 5.68 18.53
C SER A 207 -15.81 5.18 18.51
N VAL A 208 -15.03 5.61 19.51
CA VAL A 208 -13.67 5.11 19.76
C VAL A 208 -13.73 3.65 20.24
N LEU A 209 -13.02 2.75 19.56
CA LEU A 209 -13.09 1.30 19.85
C LEU A 209 -12.38 0.90 21.15
N TYR A 210 -11.21 1.47 21.39
CA TYR A 210 -10.35 1.08 22.52
C TYR A 210 -9.95 2.32 23.31
N SER A 211 -9.79 2.17 24.62
CA SER A 211 -9.28 3.26 25.44
C SER A 211 -7.85 3.59 25.05
N VAL A 212 -7.57 4.86 24.80
CA VAL A 212 -6.24 5.35 24.43
C VAL A 212 -5.81 6.44 25.41
N THR A 213 -4.51 6.57 25.64
CA THR A 213 -3.96 7.56 26.57
C THR A 213 -2.88 8.36 25.88
N ILE A 214 -3.03 9.69 25.85
CA ILE A 214 -1.94 10.60 25.52
C ILE A 214 -1.05 10.67 26.76
N PRO A 215 0.22 10.23 26.68
CA PRO A 215 1.13 10.30 27.82
C PRO A 215 1.38 11.77 28.22
N ASP A 216 1.59 12.00 29.51
CA ASP A 216 1.83 13.34 30.06
C ASP A 216 2.94 14.11 29.30
N GLY A 217 2.69 15.36 28.93
CA GLY A 217 3.61 16.18 28.15
C GLY A 217 3.60 15.92 26.64
N GLU A 218 2.95 14.85 26.15
CA GLU A 218 2.60 14.73 24.73
C GLU A 218 1.31 15.49 24.42
N ILE A 219 1.18 15.97 23.19
CA ILE A 219 0.02 16.75 22.74
C ILE A 219 -0.85 16.00 21.74
N SER A 220 -0.47 14.81 21.30
CA SER A 220 -1.27 14.05 20.34
C SER A 220 -1.00 12.56 20.41
N ILE A 221 -2.00 11.80 19.99
CA ILE A 221 -1.91 10.38 19.69
C ILE A 221 -2.59 10.12 18.36
N SER A 222 -1.85 9.50 17.43
CA SER A 222 -2.36 9.07 16.13
C SER A 222 -2.90 7.64 16.21
N ASN A 223 -3.52 7.18 15.12
CA ASN A 223 -3.97 5.80 14.94
C ASN A 223 -5.03 5.32 15.94
N VAL A 224 -5.91 6.22 16.37
CA VAL A 224 -7.03 5.84 17.25
C VAL A 224 -8.17 5.30 16.40
N ASN A 225 -8.50 4.02 16.53
CA ASN A 225 -9.56 3.39 15.74
C ASN A 225 -10.95 3.88 16.15
N VAL A 226 -11.75 4.27 15.16
CA VAL A 226 -13.15 4.69 15.32
C VAL A 226 -14.07 3.97 14.32
N VAL A 227 -15.33 3.79 14.70
CA VAL A 227 -16.37 3.18 13.86
C VAL A 227 -17.63 4.04 13.89
N ALA A 228 -18.26 4.24 12.73
CA ALA A 228 -19.51 4.97 12.59
C ALA A 228 -20.65 4.28 13.36
N GLN A 229 -21.44 5.06 14.10
CA GLN A 229 -22.57 4.50 14.86
C GLN A 229 -23.73 4.06 13.97
N LYS A 230 -23.94 4.73 12.84
CA LYS A 230 -24.93 4.36 11.83
C LYS A 230 -24.22 3.63 10.68
N PRO A 231 -24.59 2.39 10.34
CA PRO A 231 -24.06 1.70 9.17
C PRO A 231 -24.51 2.38 7.87
N GLY A 232 -23.77 2.14 6.78
CA GLY A 232 -24.07 2.70 5.47
C GLY A 232 -23.07 3.75 4.97
N VAL A 233 -23.31 4.22 3.75
CA VAL A 233 -22.50 5.27 3.10
C VAL A 233 -22.53 6.61 3.85
N ILE A 234 -23.47 6.81 4.77
CA ILE A 234 -23.55 8.01 5.62
C ILE A 234 -22.30 8.20 6.49
N GLY A 235 -21.60 7.11 6.83
CA GLY A 235 -20.35 7.16 7.59
C GLY A 235 -19.14 7.61 6.75
N ASN A 236 -19.26 7.72 5.43
CA ASN A 236 -18.17 8.12 4.56
C ASN A 236 -17.96 9.62 4.64
N VAL A 237 -16.78 10.03 5.09
CA VAL A 237 -16.44 11.43 5.38
C VAL A 237 -15.10 11.77 4.75
N ALA A 238 -14.95 13.01 4.26
CA ALA A 238 -13.68 13.48 3.71
C ALA A 238 -12.63 13.63 4.83
N SER A 239 -11.35 13.69 4.46
CA SER A 239 -10.26 14.02 5.39
C SER A 239 -10.57 15.31 6.16
N ASN A 240 -10.21 15.38 7.44
CA ASN A 240 -10.43 16.51 8.35
C ASN A 240 -11.90 16.90 8.60
N SER A 241 -12.86 16.05 8.20
CA SER A 241 -14.29 16.33 8.45
C SER A 241 -14.71 15.98 9.87
N ILE A 242 -14.08 15.00 10.53
CA ILE A 242 -14.27 14.70 11.94
C ILE A 242 -13.43 15.69 12.73
N ASN A 243 -14.06 16.61 13.47
CA ASN A 243 -13.34 17.70 14.14
C ASN A 243 -13.84 18.06 15.54
N ALA A 244 -14.82 17.34 16.07
CA ALA A 244 -15.39 17.62 17.39
C ALA A 244 -15.66 16.35 18.19
N PHE A 245 -15.66 16.48 19.51
CA PHE A 245 -16.21 15.48 20.43
C PHE A 245 -17.66 15.84 20.77
N VAL A 246 -18.52 14.84 20.98
CA VAL A 246 -19.86 15.06 21.54
C VAL A 246 -19.75 15.46 23.02
N SER A 247 -18.84 14.82 23.75
CA SER A 247 -18.47 15.16 25.12
C SER A 247 -16.95 15.15 25.20
N GLN A 248 -16.36 16.29 25.60
CA GLN A 248 -14.91 16.41 25.65
C GLN A 248 -14.34 15.49 26.76
N PRO A 249 -13.42 14.57 26.44
CA PRO A 249 -12.82 13.68 27.44
C PRO A 249 -11.92 14.44 28.42
N PHE A 250 -11.36 15.57 28.00
CA PHE A 250 -10.58 16.50 28.80
C PHE A 250 -10.60 17.89 28.16
N ASN A 251 -10.25 18.93 28.92
CA ASN A 251 -10.22 20.30 28.43
C ASN A 251 -9.15 20.46 27.33
N GLY A 252 -9.53 21.02 26.17
CA GLY A 252 -8.63 21.18 25.03
C GLY A 252 -8.54 19.97 24.10
N ALA A 253 -9.32 18.92 24.32
CA ALA A 253 -9.39 17.76 23.43
C ALA A 253 -9.89 18.16 22.04
N ALA A 254 -9.07 17.88 21.02
CA ALA A 254 -9.38 18.03 19.61
C ALA A 254 -9.20 16.69 18.90
N VAL A 255 -9.87 16.51 17.78
CA VAL A 255 -9.80 15.29 16.95
C VAL A 255 -9.75 15.67 15.49
N THR A 256 -8.99 14.93 14.69
CA THR A 256 -9.00 15.04 13.23
C THR A 256 -8.88 13.65 12.61
N ASN A 257 -9.57 13.41 11.48
CA ASN A 257 -9.31 12.24 10.65
C ASN A 257 -8.30 12.61 9.54
N PRO A 258 -7.06 12.09 9.57
CA PRO A 258 -6.06 12.45 8.57
C PRO A 258 -6.45 11.95 7.16
N LEU A 259 -7.12 10.80 7.08
CA LEU A 259 -7.60 10.19 5.84
C LEU A 259 -9.12 10.23 5.73
N PRO A 260 -9.68 10.25 4.50
CA PRO A 260 -11.11 10.07 4.31
C PRO A 260 -11.55 8.65 4.70
N PHE A 261 -12.78 8.51 5.17
CA PHE A 261 -13.41 7.20 5.35
C PHE A 261 -14.27 6.91 4.12
N THR A 262 -14.02 5.79 3.44
CA THR A 262 -14.74 5.42 2.21
C THR A 262 -15.29 3.98 2.22
N ASN A 263 -15.15 3.30 3.35
CA ASN A 263 -15.47 1.88 3.52
C ASN A 263 -16.89 1.62 4.07
N GLY A 264 -17.67 2.66 4.36
CA GLY A 264 -19.09 2.52 4.65
C GLY A 264 -19.85 2.13 3.38
N GLN A 265 -20.52 0.98 3.40
CA GLN A 265 -21.27 0.45 2.25
C GLN A 265 -22.76 0.38 2.61
N SER A 266 -23.62 0.67 1.64
CA SER A 266 -25.05 0.43 1.76
C SER A 266 -25.36 -1.03 1.42
N THR A 267 -26.52 -1.52 1.87
CA THR A 267 -27.04 -2.81 1.44
C THR A 267 -27.12 -2.87 -0.09
N GLU A 268 -26.63 -3.96 -0.64
CA GLU A 268 -26.59 -4.20 -2.08
C GLU A 268 -28.01 -4.29 -2.68
N ASP A 269 -28.26 -3.49 -3.72
CA ASP A 269 -29.53 -3.50 -4.43
C ASP A 269 -29.65 -4.74 -5.35
N ASP A 270 -30.89 -5.07 -5.75
CA ASP A 270 -31.18 -6.25 -6.56
C ASP A 270 -30.43 -6.26 -7.90
N ASN A 271 -30.19 -5.11 -8.52
CA ASN A 271 -29.50 -5.06 -9.81
C ASN A 271 -28.01 -5.35 -9.65
N THR A 272 -27.34 -4.70 -8.69
CA THR A 272 -25.92 -4.99 -8.40
C THR A 272 -25.72 -6.43 -7.95
N PHE A 273 -26.61 -6.95 -7.10
CA PHE A 273 -26.52 -8.34 -6.63
C PHE A 273 -26.67 -9.33 -7.77
N ARG A 274 -27.58 -9.07 -8.72
CA ARG A 274 -27.74 -9.89 -9.93
C ARG A 274 -26.49 -9.93 -10.79
N GLU A 275 -25.84 -8.78 -11.01
CA GLU A 275 -24.56 -8.70 -11.74
C GLU A 275 -23.45 -9.48 -11.03
N ARG A 276 -23.41 -9.44 -9.68
CA ARG A 276 -22.45 -10.20 -8.89
C ARG A 276 -22.67 -11.71 -9.01
N ILE A 277 -23.91 -12.19 -8.93
CA ILE A 277 -24.24 -13.60 -9.16
C ILE A 277 -23.81 -14.02 -10.58
N ARG A 278 -24.07 -13.19 -11.59
CA ARG A 278 -23.65 -13.45 -12.98
C ARG A 278 -22.12 -13.54 -13.09
N SER A 279 -21.41 -12.63 -12.43
CA SER A 279 -19.95 -12.60 -12.39
C SER A 279 -19.37 -13.87 -11.77
N VAL A 280 -19.97 -14.37 -10.69
CA VAL A 280 -19.56 -15.62 -10.02
C VAL A 280 -19.81 -16.85 -10.90
N ARG A 281 -20.90 -16.88 -11.66
CA ARG A 281 -21.15 -17.93 -12.65
C ARG A 281 -20.12 -17.92 -13.78
N GLN A 282 -19.73 -16.73 -14.24
CA GLN A 282 -18.75 -16.54 -15.31
C GLN A 282 -17.29 -16.80 -14.84
N SER A 283 -16.99 -16.55 -13.57
CA SER A 283 -15.66 -16.73 -12.99
C SER A 283 -15.25 -18.19 -12.75
N ARG A 284 -16.14 -19.15 -13.01
CA ARG A 284 -15.82 -20.59 -12.88
C ARG A 284 -14.68 -21.06 -13.82
N SER A 285 -14.27 -20.24 -14.79
CA SER A 285 -13.07 -20.47 -15.60
C SER A 285 -11.80 -20.06 -14.84
N LEU A 286 -10.85 -20.98 -14.70
CA LEU A 286 -9.59 -20.74 -13.98
C LEU A 286 -8.72 -19.72 -14.71
N GLY A 287 -8.13 -18.77 -13.97
CA GLY A 287 -7.07 -17.89 -14.45
C GLY A 287 -7.52 -16.67 -15.28
N THR A 288 -8.82 -16.38 -15.38
CA THR A 288 -9.27 -15.13 -16.02
C THR A 288 -9.17 -13.94 -15.05
N PRO A 289 -8.97 -12.70 -15.53
CA PRO A 289 -8.96 -11.51 -14.66
C PRO A 289 -10.25 -11.35 -13.84
N LEU A 290 -11.40 -11.72 -14.42
CA LEU A 290 -12.68 -11.73 -13.70
C LEU A 290 -12.66 -12.76 -12.57
N ALA A 291 -12.13 -13.96 -12.82
CA ALA A 291 -12.04 -14.99 -11.79
C ALA A 291 -11.19 -14.57 -10.61
N ILE A 292 -10.01 -14.04 -10.88
CA ILE A 292 -9.12 -13.47 -9.87
C ILE A 292 -9.86 -12.39 -9.07
N LYS A 293 -10.49 -11.43 -9.76
CA LYS A 293 -11.22 -10.33 -9.11
C LYS A 293 -12.34 -10.83 -8.18
N THR A 294 -13.13 -11.81 -8.64
CA THR A 294 -14.24 -12.37 -7.85
C THR A 294 -13.77 -13.23 -6.68
N SER A 295 -12.63 -13.90 -6.79
CA SER A 295 -12.15 -14.81 -5.72
C SER A 295 -11.53 -14.06 -4.54
N ILE A 296 -10.86 -12.93 -4.81
CA ILE A 296 -10.23 -12.10 -3.77
C ILE A 296 -11.16 -11.02 -3.20
N ALA A 297 -12.22 -10.65 -3.91
CA ALA A 297 -13.18 -9.66 -3.41
C ALA A 297 -13.79 -10.14 -2.07
N GLY A 298 -13.63 -9.32 -1.03
CA GLY A 298 -14.13 -9.66 0.29
C GLY A 298 -13.30 -10.67 1.07
N ALA A 299 -12.12 -11.08 0.58
CA ALA A 299 -11.18 -11.88 1.35
C ALA A 299 -10.71 -11.09 2.59
N THR A 300 -10.54 -11.81 3.70
CA THR A 300 -10.09 -11.26 4.98
C THR A 300 -8.65 -11.65 5.24
N ALA A 301 -7.86 -10.73 5.78
CA ALA A 301 -6.51 -11.06 6.23
C ALA A 301 -6.55 -12.03 7.42
N PHE A 302 -5.52 -12.86 7.57
CA PHE A 302 -5.42 -13.83 8.67
C PHE A 302 -4.80 -13.24 9.93
N ASP A 303 -3.99 -12.20 9.76
CA ASP A 303 -3.15 -11.56 10.77
C ASP A 303 -3.71 -10.19 11.22
N GLU A 304 -4.75 -9.69 10.55
CA GLU A 304 -5.40 -8.43 10.87
C GLU A 304 -6.89 -8.44 10.55
N ASN A 305 -7.66 -7.62 11.26
CA ASN A 305 -9.11 -7.49 11.04
C ASN A 305 -9.41 -6.54 9.87
N LYS A 306 -8.89 -6.88 8.69
CA LYS A 306 -9.10 -6.13 7.44
C LYS A 306 -9.70 -7.02 6.37
N ARG A 307 -10.50 -6.40 5.50
CA ARG A 307 -11.20 -7.07 4.41
C ARG A 307 -11.00 -6.28 3.12
N ILE A 308 -10.76 -6.99 2.03
CA ILE A 308 -10.64 -6.38 0.71
C ILE A 308 -12.00 -5.85 0.27
N THR A 309 -12.09 -4.52 0.13
CA THR A 309 -13.30 -3.82 -0.30
C THR A 309 -13.27 -3.57 -1.80
N SER A 310 -12.11 -3.22 -2.35
CA SER A 310 -11.95 -2.95 -3.78
C SER A 310 -10.77 -3.70 -4.38
N THR A 311 -10.92 -4.09 -5.64
CA THR A 311 -9.97 -4.92 -6.37
C THR A 311 -9.86 -4.47 -7.82
N SER A 312 -8.64 -4.43 -8.35
CA SER A 312 -8.36 -4.15 -9.75
C SER A 312 -7.27 -5.09 -10.27
N VAL A 313 -7.48 -5.67 -11.44
CA VAL A 313 -6.53 -6.58 -12.08
C VAL A 313 -6.01 -5.91 -13.35
N VAL A 314 -4.70 -5.72 -13.42
CA VAL A 314 -4.03 -5.10 -14.56
C VAL A 314 -3.16 -6.15 -15.24
N VAL A 315 -3.47 -6.41 -16.51
CA VAL A 315 -2.71 -7.32 -17.36
C VAL A 315 -1.95 -6.48 -18.37
N ARG A 316 -0.62 -6.64 -18.42
CA ARG A 316 0.27 -5.99 -19.38
C ARG A 316 0.97 -7.05 -20.21
N GLN A 317 1.19 -6.78 -21.49
CA GLN A 317 1.86 -7.74 -22.38
C GLN A 317 3.32 -7.90 -21.96
N GLY A 318 3.74 -9.14 -21.69
CA GLY A 318 5.13 -9.45 -21.32
C GLY A 318 5.50 -9.18 -19.86
N GLU A 319 4.56 -8.67 -19.05
CA GLU A 319 4.75 -8.41 -17.62
C GLU A 319 3.82 -9.31 -16.77
N PRO A 320 4.16 -9.59 -15.51
CA PRO A 320 3.28 -10.31 -14.61
C PRO A 320 1.92 -9.59 -14.43
N THR A 321 0.86 -10.38 -14.22
CA THR A 321 -0.45 -9.82 -13.88
C THR A 321 -0.39 -9.19 -12.50
N THR A 322 -0.67 -7.89 -12.41
CA THR A 322 -0.67 -7.16 -11.14
C THR A 322 -2.09 -7.04 -10.61
N VAL A 323 -2.26 -7.36 -9.33
CA VAL A 323 -3.53 -7.23 -8.62
C VAL A 323 -3.39 -6.13 -7.58
N TYR A 324 -4.20 -5.10 -7.69
CA TYR A 324 -4.33 -4.05 -6.69
C TYR A 324 -5.51 -4.37 -5.79
N ILE A 325 -5.28 -4.33 -4.48
CA ILE A 325 -6.28 -4.57 -3.45
C ILE A 325 -6.30 -3.36 -2.50
N ASP A 326 -7.47 -3.04 -1.99
CA ASP A 326 -7.62 -1.99 -0.98
C ASP A 326 -8.79 -2.32 -0.04
N ASP A 327 -8.66 -1.92 1.23
CA ASP A 327 -9.66 -2.11 2.28
C ASP A 327 -10.64 -0.91 2.40
N GLY A 328 -10.45 0.13 1.59
CA GLY A 328 -11.21 1.39 1.62
C GLY A 328 -10.62 2.44 2.55
N THR A 329 -9.43 2.18 3.13
CA THR A 329 -8.72 3.09 4.03
C THR A 329 -7.33 3.48 3.54
N GLY A 330 -6.93 3.06 2.33
CA GLY A 330 -5.58 3.26 1.82
C GLY A 330 -4.64 2.21 2.38
N TYR A 331 -4.92 0.95 2.07
CA TYR A 331 -4.21 -0.21 2.62
C TYR A 331 -2.69 -0.11 2.45
N GLU A 332 -1.96 -0.18 3.57
CA GLU A 332 -0.51 -0.33 3.60
C GLU A 332 -0.16 -1.81 3.72
N GLU A 333 0.66 -2.34 2.79
CA GLU A 333 1.03 -3.76 2.84
C GLU A 333 1.88 -4.09 4.07
N ARG A 334 1.69 -5.29 4.59
CA ARG A 334 2.50 -5.83 5.69
C ARG A 334 3.32 -7.00 5.17
N SER A 335 4.59 -7.01 5.52
CA SER A 335 5.51 -8.10 5.21
C SER A 335 6.17 -8.60 6.49
N LEU A 336 6.46 -9.89 6.50
CA LEU A 336 7.19 -10.55 7.58
C LEU A 336 8.48 -11.13 7.01
N GLY A 337 9.61 -10.88 7.68
CA GLY A 337 10.89 -11.45 7.30
C GLY A 337 10.93 -12.96 7.58
N VAL A 338 11.33 -13.74 6.58
CA VAL A 338 11.64 -15.17 6.72
C VAL A 338 13.16 -15.31 6.81
N ALA A 339 13.66 -16.02 7.83
CA ALA A 339 15.10 -16.06 8.13
C ALA A 339 15.90 -16.87 7.11
N ILE A 340 15.71 -18.19 7.07
CA ILE A 340 16.38 -19.11 6.13
C ILE A 340 15.36 -20.16 5.70
N GLU A 341 15.36 -20.47 4.42
CA GLU A 341 14.59 -21.55 3.83
C GLU A 341 15.53 -22.44 3.01
N SER A 342 15.54 -23.75 3.26
CA SER A 342 16.31 -24.69 2.44
C SER A 342 15.43 -25.20 1.30
N LEU A 343 15.84 -24.94 0.06
CA LEU A 343 15.16 -25.43 -1.13
C LEU A 343 15.53 -26.89 -1.42
N VAL A 344 16.83 -27.22 -1.32
CA VAL A 344 17.39 -28.56 -1.48
C VAL A 344 18.68 -28.68 -0.67
N ASP A 345 18.75 -29.71 0.17
CA ASP A 345 19.96 -30.00 0.96
C ASP A 345 21.01 -30.81 0.16
N ARG A 346 20.56 -31.64 -0.80
CA ARG A 346 21.42 -32.43 -1.69
C ARG A 346 20.74 -32.61 -3.05
N ALA A 347 21.35 -32.11 -4.12
CA ALA A 347 20.89 -32.34 -5.48
C ALA A 347 21.35 -33.72 -5.97
N ASN A 348 20.42 -34.50 -6.52
CA ASN A 348 20.68 -35.84 -7.08
C ASN A 348 20.93 -35.79 -8.59
N GLY A 349 20.75 -34.62 -9.22
CA GLY A 349 20.95 -34.40 -10.65
C GLY A 349 19.64 -34.51 -11.43
N GLY A 350 19.36 -33.51 -12.27
CA GLY A 350 18.14 -33.42 -13.09
C GLY A 350 17.10 -32.42 -12.57
N GLU A 351 17.33 -31.81 -11.41
CA GLU A 351 16.50 -30.72 -10.90
C GLU A 351 16.63 -29.47 -11.78
N GLN A 352 15.50 -28.96 -12.29
CA GLN A 352 15.46 -27.77 -13.15
C GLN A 352 14.74 -26.58 -12.50
N TYR A 353 13.88 -26.85 -11.51
CA TYR A 353 13.03 -25.86 -10.90
C TYR A 353 13.03 -26.04 -9.39
N PHE A 354 13.15 -24.93 -8.67
CA PHE A 354 12.95 -24.85 -7.23
C PHE A 354 11.79 -23.90 -6.96
N GLN A 355 11.02 -24.20 -5.91
CA GLN A 355 9.91 -23.36 -5.48
C GLN A 355 10.06 -23.07 -3.99
N LEU A 356 9.78 -21.83 -3.60
CA LEU A 356 9.70 -21.42 -2.20
C LEU A 356 8.44 -21.99 -1.56
N ILE A 357 8.57 -22.45 -0.33
CA ILE A 357 7.48 -22.85 0.57
C ILE A 357 6.70 -21.60 0.99
N ASN A 358 7.39 -20.51 1.34
CA ASN A 358 6.76 -19.27 1.75
C ASN A 358 6.46 -18.37 0.54
N THR A 359 5.19 -18.22 0.22
CA THR A 359 4.71 -17.33 -0.84
C THR A 359 3.45 -16.58 -0.37
N PRO A 360 3.19 -15.36 -0.87
CA PRO A 360 3.97 -14.57 -1.83
C PRO A 360 5.21 -13.90 -1.22
N VAL A 361 6.18 -13.51 -2.07
CA VAL A 361 7.41 -12.81 -1.65
C VAL A 361 7.24 -11.32 -1.84
N ALA A 362 7.48 -10.53 -0.79
CA ALA A 362 7.51 -9.08 -0.88
C ALA A 362 8.77 -8.61 -1.63
N LYS A 363 8.63 -7.64 -2.53
CA LYS A 363 9.77 -7.04 -3.25
C LYS A 363 10.75 -6.37 -2.30
N ALA A 364 12.00 -6.16 -2.74
CA ALA A 364 12.90 -5.25 -2.05
C ALA A 364 12.25 -3.87 -1.87
N PHE A 365 12.35 -3.32 -0.67
CA PHE A 365 11.95 -1.94 -0.38
C PHE A 365 12.93 -1.28 0.61
N LEU A 366 13.08 0.03 0.49
CA LEU A 366 13.80 0.88 1.44
C LEU A 366 12.78 1.65 2.27
N ARG A 367 12.82 1.52 3.60
CA ARG A 367 11.94 2.23 4.53
C ARG A 367 12.68 3.37 5.22
N SER A 368 12.05 4.54 5.32
CA SER A 368 12.61 5.70 6.03
C SER A 368 12.67 5.42 7.53
N THR A 369 13.77 5.73 8.23
CA THR A 369 13.77 5.64 9.70
C THR A 369 13.22 6.90 10.35
N ALA A 370 13.26 8.03 9.65
CA ALA A 370 12.59 9.25 10.08
C ALA A 370 11.05 9.11 9.94
N LEU A 371 10.33 9.77 10.86
CA LEU A 371 8.87 9.85 10.87
C LEU A 371 8.45 11.23 10.37
N ALA A 372 7.40 11.27 9.55
CA ALA A 372 6.75 12.49 9.13
C ALA A 372 6.19 13.28 10.35
N PRO A 373 6.12 14.62 10.27
CA PRO A 373 6.43 15.44 9.10
C PRO A 373 7.93 15.60 8.81
N PHE A 374 8.27 15.76 7.54
CA PHE A 374 9.64 15.92 7.06
C PHE A 374 9.94 17.40 6.83
N ASN A 375 11.09 17.85 7.33
CA ASN A 375 11.60 19.18 7.06
C ASN A 375 12.46 19.16 5.80
N LEU A 376 11.83 19.26 4.63
CA LEU A 376 12.51 19.24 3.34
C LEU A 376 12.82 20.66 2.88
N ILE A 377 13.90 20.79 2.11
CA ILE A 377 14.26 22.03 1.43
C ILE A 377 13.83 21.92 -0.03
N ALA A 378 13.34 23.02 -0.61
CA ALA A 378 12.98 23.09 -2.02
C ALA A 378 14.16 22.70 -2.92
N SER A 379 13.89 21.94 -3.97
CA SER A 379 14.90 21.37 -4.88
C SER A 379 15.85 20.33 -4.26
N SER A 380 15.56 19.84 -3.04
CA SER A 380 16.25 18.66 -2.50
C SER A 380 16.02 17.44 -3.40
N GLN A 381 17.00 16.55 -3.44
CA GLN A 381 17.03 15.42 -4.36
C GLN A 381 17.09 14.10 -3.59
N LEU A 382 16.36 13.10 -4.07
CA LEU A 382 16.48 11.71 -3.63
C LEU A 382 17.02 10.88 -4.79
N CYS A 383 18.18 10.25 -4.59
CA CYS A 383 18.79 9.35 -5.55
C CYS A 383 18.63 7.89 -5.10
N VAL A 384 18.02 7.07 -5.95
CA VAL A 384 17.82 5.64 -5.69
C VAL A 384 18.39 4.85 -6.87
N LEU A 385 19.29 3.91 -6.57
CA LEU A 385 19.76 2.92 -7.51
C LEU A 385 18.75 1.77 -7.56
N VAL A 386 18.21 1.50 -8.74
CA VAL A 386 17.36 0.33 -9.03
C VAL A 386 18.13 -0.57 -9.97
N GLY A 387 18.45 -1.79 -9.55
CA GLY A 387 19.25 -2.71 -10.37
C GLY A 387 20.66 -2.19 -10.67
N GLY A 388 21.21 -1.33 -9.80
CA GLY A 388 22.47 -0.62 -9.99
C GLY A 388 22.41 0.61 -10.91
N VAL A 389 21.25 0.95 -11.47
CA VAL A 389 21.06 2.16 -12.29
C VAL A 389 20.49 3.29 -11.44
N SER A 390 21.13 4.46 -11.49
CA SER A 390 20.77 5.63 -10.68
C SER A 390 19.56 6.38 -11.24
N TYR A 391 18.55 6.60 -10.40
CA TYR A 391 17.39 7.43 -10.70
C TYR A 391 17.25 8.52 -9.63
N THR A 392 17.19 9.77 -10.05
CA THR A 392 17.10 10.92 -9.14
C THR A 392 15.75 11.61 -9.28
N HIS A 393 15.08 11.84 -8.17
CA HIS A 393 13.87 12.65 -8.06
C HIS A 393 14.21 13.97 -7.36
N THR A 394 13.63 15.07 -7.82
CA THR A 394 13.81 16.42 -7.23
C THR A 394 12.47 16.91 -6.71
N PHE A 395 12.43 17.33 -5.44
CA PHE A 395 11.20 17.80 -4.80
C PHE A 395 10.95 19.28 -5.09
N ASP A 396 9.79 19.59 -5.69
CA ASP A 396 9.34 20.95 -5.98
C ASP A 396 8.41 21.45 -4.86
N GLU A 397 8.63 22.68 -4.37
CA GLU A 397 7.82 23.28 -3.30
C GLU A 397 6.32 23.36 -3.66
N SER A 398 5.99 23.50 -4.94
CA SER A 398 4.60 23.55 -5.42
C SER A 398 3.80 22.25 -5.23
N GLU A 399 4.48 21.13 -4.99
CA GLU A 399 3.85 19.83 -4.72
C GLU A 399 3.47 19.65 -3.24
N PHE A 400 3.88 20.58 -2.36
CA PHE A 400 3.66 20.52 -0.91
C PHE A 400 2.81 21.69 -0.43
N ARG A 401 2.00 21.47 0.61
CA ARG A 401 1.36 22.58 1.33
C ARG A 401 2.36 23.42 2.11
N ASN A 402 3.35 22.76 2.70
CA ASN A 402 4.52 23.35 3.34
C ASN A 402 5.65 22.32 3.28
N ILE A 403 6.70 22.60 2.50
CA ILE A 403 7.81 21.66 2.27
C ILE A 403 8.65 21.42 3.53
N GLU A 404 8.72 22.40 4.44
CA GLU A 404 9.40 22.28 5.75
C GLU A 404 8.60 21.44 6.76
N ASN A 405 7.36 21.07 6.40
CA ASN A 405 6.47 20.26 7.22
C ASN A 405 5.72 19.23 6.36
N ALA A 406 6.44 18.60 5.43
CA ALA A 406 5.88 17.71 4.42
C ALA A 406 5.36 16.41 5.05
N SER A 407 4.14 16.01 4.69
CA SER A 407 3.59 14.70 5.09
C SER A 407 4.16 13.57 4.24
N ALA A 408 4.16 12.33 4.76
CA ALA A 408 4.58 11.17 3.97
C ALA A 408 3.70 10.98 2.72
N TYR A 409 2.42 11.35 2.77
CA TYR A 409 1.51 11.30 1.62
C TYR A 409 1.90 12.27 0.51
N GLU A 410 2.30 13.50 0.85
CA GLU A 410 2.76 14.49 -0.14
C GLU A 410 4.07 14.02 -0.80
N VAL A 411 5.01 13.50 0.00
CA VAL A 411 6.28 12.97 -0.54
C VAL A 411 6.04 11.76 -1.47
N VAL A 412 5.18 10.82 -1.06
CA VAL A 412 4.81 9.67 -1.89
C VAL A 412 4.11 10.11 -3.17
N ALA A 413 3.22 11.09 -3.10
CA ALA A 413 2.53 11.63 -4.27
C ALA A 413 3.51 12.32 -5.24
N SER A 414 4.45 13.11 -4.72
CA SER A 414 5.53 13.76 -5.48
C SER A 414 6.43 12.74 -6.20
N ILE A 415 6.90 11.70 -5.50
CA ILE A 415 7.69 10.62 -6.13
C ILE A 415 6.89 9.93 -7.23
N ASN A 416 5.63 9.57 -6.97
CA ASN A 416 4.80 8.82 -7.90
C ASN A 416 4.27 9.66 -9.08
N SER A 417 4.31 11.00 -9.00
CA SER A 417 3.97 11.90 -10.11
C SER A 417 5.01 11.81 -11.24
N ASN A 418 6.27 11.46 -10.90
CA ASN A 418 7.37 11.36 -11.84
C ASN A 418 7.38 10.01 -12.58
N SER A 419 6.97 10.03 -13.85
CA SER A 419 6.91 8.85 -14.71
C SER A 419 8.28 8.32 -15.16
N ASN A 420 9.35 9.12 -15.05
CA ASN A 420 10.70 8.74 -15.51
C ASN A 420 11.49 7.89 -14.50
N LEU A 421 10.97 7.72 -13.28
CA LEU A 421 11.60 6.89 -12.26
C LEU A 421 11.28 5.42 -12.49
N GLU A 422 12.23 4.52 -12.25
CA GLU A 422 12.00 3.06 -12.20
C GLU A 422 11.65 2.56 -10.79
N PHE A 423 11.44 3.47 -9.84
CA PHE A 423 10.93 3.17 -8.51
C PHE A 423 9.61 3.91 -8.26
N MET A 424 8.85 3.43 -7.28
CA MET A 424 7.64 4.04 -6.73
C MET A 424 7.81 4.17 -5.22
N ALA A 425 6.97 5.00 -4.62
CA ALA A 425 6.86 5.12 -3.18
C ALA A 425 5.45 4.76 -2.70
N ARG A 426 5.36 4.35 -1.44
CA ARG A 426 4.11 4.12 -0.69
C ARG A 426 4.31 4.59 0.74
N THR A 427 3.23 4.83 1.46
CA THR A 427 3.33 5.08 2.90
C THR A 427 3.44 3.76 3.66
N SER A 428 4.04 3.84 4.85
CA SER A 428 4.06 2.76 5.83
C SER A 428 3.92 3.34 7.23
N ASN A 429 3.70 2.45 8.20
CA ASN A 429 3.54 2.81 9.61
C ASN A 429 2.42 3.86 9.81
N SER A 430 1.28 3.60 9.18
CA SER A 430 0.08 4.43 9.22
C SER A 430 0.30 5.85 8.69
N GLY A 431 0.92 5.98 7.51
CA GLY A 431 1.12 7.27 6.88
C GLY A 431 2.23 8.13 7.48
N THR A 432 3.11 7.55 8.30
CA THR A 432 4.21 8.31 8.96
C THR A 432 5.58 8.02 8.37
N GLN A 433 5.74 6.91 7.66
CA GLN A 433 6.99 6.54 7.00
C GLN A 433 6.77 6.39 5.50
N ILE A 434 7.86 6.43 4.76
CA ILE A 434 7.87 6.24 3.31
C ILE A 434 8.62 4.94 3.02
N GLU A 435 8.08 4.13 2.12
CA GLU A 435 8.76 2.99 1.53
C GLU A 435 8.95 3.20 0.04
N VAL A 436 10.17 3.00 -0.44
CA VAL A 436 10.52 3.04 -1.85
C VAL A 436 10.76 1.63 -2.36
N PHE A 437 10.16 1.28 -3.50
CA PHE A 437 10.28 -0.04 -4.12
C PHE A 437 10.35 0.06 -5.65
N SER A 438 10.89 -0.96 -6.31
CA SER A 438 11.03 -0.97 -7.79
C SER A 438 9.68 -1.16 -8.51
N LYS A 439 9.53 -0.50 -9.66
CA LYS A 439 8.41 -0.73 -10.60
C LYS A 439 8.48 -2.10 -11.28
N ARG A 440 9.69 -2.60 -11.51
CA ARG A 440 9.94 -3.85 -12.26
C ARG A 440 10.00 -5.07 -11.33
N ASP A 441 9.92 -6.25 -11.93
CA ASP A 441 10.04 -7.56 -11.24
C ASP A 441 11.40 -8.23 -11.46
N GLN A 442 12.29 -7.59 -12.23
CA GLN A 442 13.65 -8.04 -12.53
C GLN A 442 14.65 -6.93 -12.21
N ASN A 443 15.82 -7.30 -11.70
CA ASN A 443 16.87 -6.40 -11.24
C ASN A 443 16.30 -5.34 -10.29
N GLU A 444 15.48 -5.77 -9.35
CA GLU A 444 14.75 -4.88 -8.44
C GLU A 444 15.50 -4.57 -7.14
N ASP A 445 16.80 -4.86 -7.06
CA ASP A 445 17.61 -4.46 -5.91
C ASP A 445 17.68 -2.93 -5.77
N LEU A 446 17.68 -2.47 -4.53
CA LEU A 446 17.59 -1.06 -4.19
C LEU A 446 18.77 -0.63 -3.33
N GLN A 447 19.25 0.58 -3.60
CA GLN A 447 20.26 1.23 -2.78
C GLN A 447 20.10 2.74 -2.88
N ILE A 448 20.36 3.49 -1.79
CA ILE A 448 20.45 4.94 -1.87
C ILE A 448 21.75 5.35 -2.57
N GLY A 449 21.63 6.25 -3.54
CA GLY A 449 22.74 6.85 -4.26
C GLY A 449 23.12 8.22 -3.75
N SER A 450 24.22 8.74 -4.27
CA SER A 450 24.65 10.13 -4.01
C SER A 450 23.93 11.10 -4.95
N VAL A 451 23.62 12.29 -4.45
CA VAL A 451 23.13 13.43 -5.24
C VAL A 451 24.22 14.49 -5.41
N GLN A 452 24.02 15.44 -6.34
CA GLN A 452 24.92 16.60 -6.51
C GLN A 452 24.42 17.88 -5.81
N GLY A 453 23.20 17.86 -5.26
CA GLY A 453 22.58 18.96 -4.53
C GLY A 453 22.28 18.60 -3.07
N GLU A 454 21.27 19.26 -2.49
CA GLU A 454 20.78 18.94 -1.15
C GLU A 454 20.18 17.53 -1.13
N ASP A 455 20.65 16.67 -0.22
CA ASP A 455 20.24 15.27 -0.14
C ASP A 455 18.98 15.13 0.73
N ALA A 456 17.86 14.78 0.11
CA ALA A 456 16.63 14.51 0.85
C ALA A 456 16.77 13.29 1.78
N ASN A 457 17.75 12.41 1.55
CA ASN A 457 18.03 11.29 2.43
C ASN A 457 18.60 11.71 3.79
N ASP A 458 19.17 12.91 3.93
CA ASP A 458 19.55 13.44 5.25
C ASP A 458 18.34 13.68 6.15
N VAL A 459 17.16 13.84 5.53
CA VAL A 459 15.87 13.99 6.23
C VAL A 459 15.16 12.64 6.39
N PHE A 460 15.09 11.83 5.34
CA PHE A 460 14.37 10.55 5.37
C PHE A 460 15.12 9.44 6.12
N LEU A 461 16.44 9.49 6.13
CA LEU A 461 17.32 8.53 6.78
C LEU A 461 17.08 7.08 6.29
N PHE A 462 16.95 6.88 4.98
CA PHE A 462 16.97 5.53 4.42
C PHE A 462 18.35 4.88 4.62
N SER A 463 18.36 3.56 4.79
CA SER A 463 19.62 2.81 4.82
C SER A 463 20.33 2.88 3.47
N SER A 464 21.63 3.18 3.48
CA SER A 464 22.49 3.13 2.30
C SER A 464 22.94 1.72 1.91
N SER A 465 22.55 0.71 2.70
CA SER A 465 22.83 -0.69 2.41
C SER A 465 22.01 -1.15 1.21
N LYS A 466 22.62 -1.98 0.36
CA LYS A 466 21.92 -2.66 -0.72
C LYS A 466 20.85 -3.61 -0.13
N VAL A 467 19.61 -3.46 -0.60
CA VAL A 467 18.48 -4.34 -0.27
C VAL A 467 18.10 -5.16 -1.49
N GLU A 468 17.90 -6.46 -1.30
CA GLU A 468 17.54 -7.42 -2.34
C GLU A 468 16.26 -8.15 -1.90
N THR A 469 15.37 -8.50 -2.84
CA THR A 469 14.09 -9.18 -2.56
C THR A 469 14.30 -10.47 -1.78
N LEU A 470 15.36 -11.20 -2.13
CA LEU A 470 15.77 -12.44 -1.49
C LEU A 470 17.27 -12.64 -1.70
N LYS A 471 17.93 -13.30 -0.75
CA LYS A 471 19.34 -13.67 -0.83
C LYS A 471 19.42 -15.17 -1.10
N LEU A 472 19.88 -15.55 -2.29
CA LEU A 472 20.08 -16.95 -2.66
C LEU A 472 21.49 -17.38 -2.27
N TYR A 473 21.63 -18.58 -1.73
CA TYR A 473 22.94 -19.16 -1.44
C TYR A 473 23.05 -20.54 -2.08
N LEU A 474 24.19 -20.79 -2.72
CA LEU A 474 24.58 -22.11 -3.19
C LEU A 474 25.97 -22.42 -2.63
N ASN A 475 26.06 -23.42 -1.74
CA ASN A 475 27.32 -23.81 -1.09
C ASN A 475 28.06 -22.59 -0.50
N ASP A 476 27.37 -21.79 0.33
CA ASP A 476 27.85 -20.54 0.94
C ASP A 476 28.21 -19.40 -0.02
N LYS A 477 27.99 -19.56 -1.33
CA LYS A 477 28.16 -18.49 -2.32
C LYS A 477 26.84 -17.75 -2.52
N LEU A 478 26.84 -16.45 -2.22
CA LEU A 478 25.70 -15.56 -2.51
C LEU A 478 25.47 -15.49 -4.03
N LEU A 479 24.23 -15.75 -4.44
CA LEU A 479 23.74 -15.64 -5.80
C LEU A 479 22.73 -14.49 -5.90
N SER A 480 22.60 -13.94 -7.10
CA SER A 480 21.57 -12.95 -7.44
C SER A 480 20.32 -13.66 -7.93
N LYS A 481 19.13 -13.19 -7.55
CA LYS A 481 17.83 -13.69 -8.04
C LYS A 481 17.78 -13.68 -9.57
N ASP A 482 18.18 -12.56 -10.18
CA ASP A 482 18.10 -12.38 -11.64
C ASP A 482 19.43 -12.70 -12.35
N GLY A 483 20.39 -13.25 -11.61
CA GLY A 483 21.77 -13.35 -12.06
C GLY A 483 22.45 -11.97 -12.12
N LYS A 484 23.68 -11.95 -12.63
CA LYS A 484 24.36 -10.73 -13.07
C LYS A 484 24.99 -11.06 -14.40
N ALA A 485 24.78 -10.24 -15.43
CA ALA A 485 25.53 -10.40 -16.65
C ALA A 485 27.02 -10.18 -16.34
N ALA A 486 27.88 -11.10 -16.77
CA ALA A 486 29.32 -10.92 -16.66
C ALA A 486 29.73 -9.73 -17.53
N ILE A 487 30.18 -8.64 -16.91
CA ILE A 487 30.64 -7.43 -17.60
C ILE A 487 32.12 -7.21 -17.27
N LEU A 488 32.93 -7.04 -18.31
CA LEU A 488 34.34 -6.66 -18.22
C LEU A 488 34.53 -5.30 -18.88
N GLN A 489 35.16 -4.37 -18.16
CA GLN A 489 35.46 -3.03 -18.67
C GLN A 489 36.94 -2.89 -18.98
N SER A 490 37.25 -2.30 -20.13
CA SER A 490 38.62 -1.90 -20.44
C SER A 490 39.05 -0.70 -19.60
N LYS A 491 40.35 -0.41 -19.58
CA LYS A 491 40.81 0.94 -19.23
C LYS A 491 40.26 1.98 -20.23
N PRO A 492 40.22 3.27 -19.88
CA PRO A 492 39.94 4.33 -20.85
C PRO A 492 40.88 4.21 -22.06
N PHE A 493 40.37 4.45 -23.27
CA PHE A 493 41.13 4.32 -24.50
C PHE A 493 42.41 5.18 -24.53
N SER A 494 42.43 6.29 -23.80
CA SER A 494 43.61 7.14 -23.60
C SER A 494 44.76 6.46 -22.83
N GLU A 495 44.48 5.40 -22.07
CA GLU A 495 45.45 4.64 -21.27
C GLU A 495 45.86 3.31 -21.92
N TRP A 496 45.37 3.03 -23.13
CA TRP A 496 45.73 1.81 -23.84
C TRP A 496 47.20 1.88 -24.29
N GLY A 497 47.88 0.73 -24.22
CA GLY A 497 49.20 0.58 -24.83
C GLY A 497 49.12 0.72 -26.36
N VAL A 498 50.28 0.90 -26.99
CA VAL A 498 50.36 0.89 -28.46
C VAL A 498 49.95 -0.48 -28.96
N LEU A 499 48.89 -0.53 -29.77
CA LEU A 499 48.40 -1.75 -30.43
C LEU A 499 48.96 -1.86 -31.84
N SER A 500 49.34 -3.07 -32.23
CA SER A 500 49.94 -3.39 -33.52
C SER A 500 49.16 -4.48 -34.24
N ASN A 501 49.35 -4.56 -35.55
CA ASN A 501 48.80 -5.62 -36.38
C ASN A 501 49.30 -7.00 -35.86
N GLY A 502 48.38 -7.90 -35.54
CA GLY A 502 48.68 -9.22 -34.98
C GLY A 502 48.54 -9.34 -33.46
N ASP A 503 48.19 -8.27 -32.74
CA ASP A 503 47.96 -8.34 -31.30
C ASP A 503 46.76 -9.22 -30.93
N THR A 504 46.83 -9.87 -29.77
CA THR A 504 45.86 -10.89 -29.35
C THR A 504 45.08 -10.50 -28.09
N LEU A 505 43.81 -10.89 -28.02
CA LEU A 505 43.00 -10.90 -26.79
C LEU A 505 42.56 -12.32 -26.46
N ILE A 506 42.79 -12.76 -25.22
CA ILE A 506 42.32 -14.05 -24.72
C ILE A 506 41.05 -13.80 -23.92
N VAL A 507 39.96 -14.47 -24.29
CA VAL A 507 38.65 -14.37 -23.62
C VAL A 507 38.13 -15.76 -23.31
N ASP A 508 37.68 -15.96 -22.08
CA ASP A 508 36.89 -17.12 -21.67
C ASP A 508 35.46 -16.62 -21.41
N VAL A 509 34.49 -17.23 -22.11
CA VAL A 509 33.07 -16.87 -22.02
C VAL A 509 32.33 -18.07 -21.43
N ASP A 510 31.65 -17.85 -20.32
CA ASP A 510 30.80 -18.85 -19.65
C ASP A 510 31.51 -20.20 -19.36
N GLU A 511 32.78 -20.14 -18.94
CA GLU A 511 33.60 -21.32 -18.62
C GLU A 511 33.75 -22.32 -19.78
N THR A 512 33.58 -21.86 -21.03
CA THR A 512 33.79 -22.66 -22.23
C THR A 512 35.28 -22.87 -22.54
N GLY A 513 36.16 -22.18 -21.80
CA GLY A 513 37.61 -22.25 -21.88
C GLY A 513 38.21 -21.03 -22.59
N PRO A 514 39.48 -20.69 -22.32
CA PRO A 514 40.11 -19.50 -22.89
C PRO A 514 40.35 -19.65 -24.40
N VAL A 515 39.78 -18.74 -25.19
CA VAL A 515 39.98 -18.65 -26.64
C VAL A 515 40.82 -17.40 -26.97
N THR A 516 41.83 -17.57 -27.82
CA THR A 516 42.70 -16.46 -28.27
C THR A 516 42.22 -15.89 -29.60
N TYR A 517 42.01 -14.58 -29.66
CA TYR A 517 41.60 -13.85 -30.86
C TYR A 517 42.71 -12.88 -31.31
N THR A 518 43.23 -13.07 -32.53
CA THR A 518 44.35 -12.28 -33.11
C THR A 518 43.83 -11.19 -34.06
N PHE A 519 43.95 -9.90 -33.70
CA PHE A 519 43.43 -8.76 -34.47
C PHE A 519 44.41 -8.28 -35.53
N ASN A 520 43.91 -8.14 -36.77
CA ASN A 520 44.68 -7.69 -37.91
C ASN A 520 44.08 -6.43 -38.53
N ASP A 521 44.88 -5.68 -39.28
CA ASP A 521 44.47 -4.46 -40.00
C ASP A 521 43.25 -4.69 -40.90
N ASN A 522 43.17 -5.89 -41.50
CA ASN A 522 42.08 -6.31 -42.36
C ASN A 522 40.73 -6.40 -41.64
N ASP A 523 40.71 -6.63 -40.31
CA ASP A 523 39.46 -6.73 -39.54
C ASP A 523 38.72 -5.38 -39.50
N PHE A 524 39.46 -4.27 -39.47
CA PHE A 524 38.92 -2.90 -39.48
C PHE A 524 38.50 -2.48 -40.89
N ALA A 525 39.32 -2.82 -41.89
CA ALA A 525 39.03 -2.52 -43.30
C ALA A 525 37.76 -3.24 -43.79
N ASN A 526 37.61 -4.54 -43.50
CA ASN A 526 36.45 -5.33 -43.95
C ASN A 526 35.13 -4.90 -43.32
N LEU A 527 35.17 -4.35 -42.11
CA LEU A 527 33.99 -3.85 -41.42
C LEU A 527 33.67 -2.40 -41.76
N SER A 528 34.39 -1.78 -42.70
CA SER A 528 34.18 -0.41 -43.15
C SER A 528 34.11 0.60 -41.99
N THR A 529 34.93 0.40 -40.95
CA THR A 529 34.89 1.24 -39.74
C THR A 529 35.48 2.64 -39.94
N GLY A 530 35.92 2.97 -41.16
CA GLY A 530 36.64 4.21 -41.49
C GLY A 530 38.14 4.15 -41.18
N PHE A 531 38.66 3.01 -40.75
CA PHE A 531 40.06 2.80 -40.41
C PHE A 531 40.61 1.52 -41.02
N ILE A 532 41.92 1.50 -41.29
CA ILE A 532 42.61 0.41 -42.00
C ILE A 532 43.81 -0.15 -41.22
N THR A 533 44.04 0.29 -39.99
CA THR A 533 45.18 -0.13 -39.16
C THR A 533 44.74 -0.37 -37.73
N VAL A 534 45.25 -1.41 -37.05
CA VAL A 534 44.96 -1.73 -35.63
C VAL A 534 45.37 -0.60 -34.67
N GLY A 535 46.51 0.04 -34.92
CA GLY A 535 47.12 1.01 -33.99
C GLY A 535 46.56 2.43 -34.03
N LYS A 536 45.71 2.78 -35.01
CA LYS A 536 45.11 4.12 -35.13
C LYS A 536 43.61 4.02 -35.42
N ASN A 537 42.82 3.91 -34.36
CA ASN A 537 41.37 3.66 -34.41
C ASN A 537 40.61 4.47 -33.36
N THR A 538 39.27 4.39 -33.43
CA THR A 538 38.37 4.86 -32.36
C THR A 538 37.80 3.70 -31.56
N VAL A 539 37.26 4.01 -30.37
CA VAL A 539 36.56 3.04 -29.52
C VAL A 539 35.40 2.37 -30.27
N ASN A 540 34.66 3.12 -31.08
CA ASN A 540 33.54 2.60 -31.88
C ASN A 540 33.99 1.60 -32.95
N ALA A 541 35.17 1.82 -33.56
CA ALA A 541 35.75 0.89 -34.52
C ALA A 541 36.12 -0.44 -33.83
N TRP A 542 36.73 -0.36 -32.65
CA TRP A 542 37.04 -1.54 -31.83
C TRP A 542 35.79 -2.29 -31.38
N VAL A 543 34.75 -1.60 -30.93
CA VAL A 543 33.45 -2.22 -30.57
C VAL A 543 32.87 -3.01 -31.75
N SER A 544 32.94 -2.47 -32.96
CA SER A 544 32.43 -3.13 -34.17
C SER A 544 33.20 -4.41 -34.48
N VAL A 545 34.54 -4.37 -34.38
CA VAL A 545 35.42 -5.54 -34.59
C VAL A 545 35.19 -6.60 -33.51
N LEU A 546 35.11 -6.22 -32.23
CA LEU A 546 34.90 -7.14 -31.11
C LEU A 546 33.55 -7.86 -31.22
N ASN A 547 32.47 -7.14 -31.50
CA ASN A 547 31.14 -7.72 -31.70
C ASN A 547 31.07 -8.71 -32.87
N LYS A 548 31.87 -8.49 -33.91
CA LYS A 548 31.91 -9.39 -35.06
C LYS A 548 32.75 -10.63 -34.80
N LYS A 549 33.90 -10.46 -34.16
CA LYS A 549 34.97 -11.45 -34.14
C LYS A 549 34.91 -12.40 -32.96
N ILE A 550 34.33 -11.96 -31.85
CA ILE A 550 34.19 -12.76 -30.63
C ILE A 550 32.72 -13.18 -30.49
N PRO A 551 32.38 -14.46 -30.75
CA PRO A 551 31.03 -14.97 -30.49
C PRO A 551 30.73 -15.01 -28.99
N GLY A 552 29.46 -14.92 -28.62
CA GLY A 552 29.05 -15.01 -27.21
C GLY A 552 29.26 -13.73 -26.39
N ILE A 553 29.71 -12.62 -27.01
CA ILE A 553 29.78 -11.32 -26.32
C ILE A 553 28.97 -10.23 -27.05
N THR A 554 28.65 -9.18 -26.30
CA THR A 554 28.22 -7.88 -26.81
C THR A 554 29.17 -6.82 -26.27
N ALA A 555 29.89 -6.15 -27.16
CA ALA A 555 30.74 -5.01 -26.83
C ALA A 555 29.95 -3.70 -27.00
N THR A 556 30.08 -2.78 -26.04
CA THR A 556 29.54 -1.41 -26.12
C THR A 556 30.60 -0.41 -25.65
N SER A 557 30.44 0.86 -26.01
CA SER A 557 31.34 1.93 -25.56
C SER A 557 30.60 3.02 -24.81
N SER A 558 31.17 3.46 -23.68
CA SER A 558 30.71 4.64 -22.95
C SER A 558 31.91 5.38 -22.38
N ALA A 559 31.94 6.71 -22.49
CA ALA A 559 33.00 7.57 -21.96
C ALA A 559 34.45 7.15 -22.31
N GLY A 560 34.66 6.57 -23.50
CA GLY A 560 35.99 6.12 -23.94
C GLY A 560 36.43 4.75 -23.39
N VAL A 561 35.56 4.02 -22.70
CA VAL A 561 35.78 2.66 -22.21
C VAL A 561 34.97 1.67 -23.05
N ILE A 562 35.53 0.48 -23.33
CA ILE A 562 34.80 -0.64 -23.91
C ILE A 562 34.29 -1.53 -22.78
N SER A 563 32.99 -1.81 -22.78
CA SER A 563 32.35 -2.81 -21.91
C SER A 563 32.02 -4.05 -22.72
N LEU A 564 32.54 -5.21 -22.33
CA LEU A 564 32.19 -6.52 -22.87
C LEU A 564 31.17 -7.17 -21.95
N ARG A 565 30.04 -7.61 -22.49
CA ARG A 565 29.00 -8.34 -21.78
C ARG A 565 28.83 -9.73 -22.40
N SER A 566 28.76 -10.79 -21.58
CA SER A 566 28.36 -12.13 -22.09
C SER A 566 26.92 -12.09 -22.64
N LYS A 567 26.68 -12.79 -23.76
CA LYS A 567 25.40 -12.73 -24.50
C LYS A 567 24.30 -13.58 -23.90
#